data_AF-A0A9W9YIT1-F1
#
_entry.id   AF-A0A9W9YIT1-F1
#
_cell.length_a   1.000
_cell.length_b   1.000
_cell.length_c   1.000
_cell.angle_alpha   90.00
_cell.angle_beta   90.00
_cell.angle_gamma   90.00
#
_symmetry.space_group_name_H-M   'P 1'
#
loop_
_entity.id
_entity.type
_entity.pdbx_description
1 polymer ?
#
loop_
_entity_poly.entity_id
_entity_poly.type
_entity_poly.pdbx_seq_one_letter_code
_entity_poly.pdbx_strand_id
1 'polypeptide(L)'
;MFGRAHSLMLEIERANQQSIGYRACAQGDERRGRPSFHITEEQLSFFIEQGFKVKDISSMLNVSVRTVERRMAAFGLSVSGTYSSIEDSQLDEIITCASNEHPGIGIRMLQGYLKGNGYRVQRERIRFSLLRTDPLV
;
A
#
# COMPACT_ATOMS: atom_id res chain seq x y z
N MET A 1 -11.22 -3.07 46.78
CA MET A 1 -11.86 -1.94 46.04
C MET A 1 -10.94 -1.55 44.90
N PHE A 2 -11.14 -2.12 43.71
CA PHE A 2 -10.38 -1.70 42.53
C PHE A 2 -10.87 -0.29 42.15
N GLY A 3 -10.01 0.72 42.33
CA GLY A 3 -10.37 2.13 42.20
C GLY A 3 -10.74 2.54 40.78
N ARG A 4 -11.29 3.75 40.63
CA ARG A 4 -11.71 4.36 39.36
C ARG A 4 -10.68 4.22 38.23
N ALA A 5 -9.38 4.18 38.56
CA ALA A 5 -8.30 3.95 37.60
C ALA A 5 -8.37 2.59 36.88
N HIS A 6 -8.77 1.51 37.57
CA HIS A 6 -8.93 0.19 36.96
C HIS A 6 -10.17 0.13 36.05
N SER A 7 -11.24 0.83 36.43
CA SER A 7 -12.43 1.00 35.58
C SER A 7 -12.10 1.82 34.32
N LEU A 8 -11.29 2.88 34.46
CA LEU A 8 -10.80 3.70 33.36
C LEU A 8 -9.85 2.93 32.44
N MET A 9 -8.94 2.11 32.99
CA MET A 9 -8.08 1.23 32.18
C MET A 9 -8.91 0.23 31.37
N LEU A 10 -9.92 -0.40 31.99
CA LEU A 10 -10.82 -1.31 31.29
C LEU A 10 -11.70 -0.61 30.24
N GLU A 11 -12.11 0.65 30.48
CA GLU A 11 -12.81 1.47 29.49
C GLU A 11 -11.91 1.89 28.33
N ILE A 12 -10.66 2.26 28.61
CA ILE A 12 -9.65 2.61 27.59
C ILE A 12 -9.26 1.37 26.78
N GLU A 13 -9.13 0.20 27.40
CA GLU A 13 -8.89 -1.08 26.71
C GLU A 13 -10.11 -1.50 25.86
N ARG A 14 -11.34 -1.33 26.37
CA ARG A 14 -12.57 -1.57 25.60
C ARG A 14 -12.75 -0.60 24.43
N ALA A 15 -12.42 0.69 24.62
CA ALA A 15 -12.45 1.70 23.57
C ALA A 15 -11.38 1.45 22.50
N ASN A 16 -10.18 1.00 22.90
CA ASN A 16 -9.13 0.59 21.96
C ASN A 16 -9.45 -0.72 21.22
N GLN A 17 -10.27 -1.60 21.80
CA GLN A 17 -10.80 -2.79 21.12
C GLN A 17 -11.90 -2.44 20.10
N GLN A 18 -12.56 -1.29 20.23
CA GLN A 18 -13.40 -0.69 19.19
C GLN A 18 -12.55 0.17 18.26
N SER A 19 -11.87 -0.52 17.34
CA SER A 19 -11.03 0.04 16.28
C SER A 19 -11.51 1.42 15.79
N ILE A 20 -10.69 2.45 15.99
CA ILE A 20 -10.76 3.76 15.32
C ILE A 20 -10.26 3.59 13.88
N GLY A 21 -10.79 2.58 13.19
CA GLY A 21 -10.54 2.30 11.77
C GLY A 21 -11.73 2.78 10.97
N TYR A 22 -11.47 3.31 9.78
CA TYR A 22 -12.53 3.66 8.85
C TYR A 22 -13.40 2.42 8.58
N ARG A 23 -14.68 2.47 8.95
CA ARG A 23 -15.63 1.38 8.73
C ARG A 23 -16.44 1.69 7.47
N ALA A 24 -16.26 0.89 6.43
CA ALA A 24 -17.07 1.00 5.22
C ALA A 24 -18.56 0.83 5.57
N CYS A 25 -19.40 1.82 5.24
CA CYS A 25 -20.84 1.77 5.51
C CYS A 25 -21.50 0.61 4.73
N ALA A 26 -22.46 -0.08 5.31
CA ALA A 26 -23.24 -1.08 4.58
C ALA A 26 -24.28 -0.39 3.69
N GLN A 27 -24.32 -0.70 2.40
CA GLN A 27 -25.38 -0.25 1.49
C GLN A 27 -26.54 -1.26 1.53
N GLY A 28 -27.71 -0.81 1.96
CA GLY A 28 -28.95 -1.56 1.84
C GLY A 28 -29.45 -1.48 0.40
N ASP A 29 -29.18 -2.51 -0.39
CA ASP A 29 -29.86 -2.69 -1.67
C ASP A 29 -31.19 -3.40 -1.44
N GLU A 30 -32.21 -3.15 -2.28
CA GLU A 30 -33.50 -3.87 -2.29
C GLU A 30 -33.38 -5.36 -2.67
N ARG A 31 -32.16 -5.87 -2.82
CA ARG A 31 -31.87 -7.28 -3.11
C ARG A 31 -31.86 -8.10 -1.82
N ARG A 32 -32.53 -9.26 -1.83
CA ARG A 32 -32.44 -10.23 -0.72
C ARG A 32 -30.99 -10.69 -0.52
N GLY A 33 -30.44 -10.47 0.68
CA GLY A 33 -29.10 -10.93 1.05
C GLY A 33 -28.41 -10.03 2.08
N ARG A 34 -27.19 -10.37 2.47
CA ARG A 34 -26.36 -9.53 3.36
C ARG A 34 -25.94 -8.26 2.61
N PRO A 35 -26.17 -7.06 3.17
CA PRO A 35 -25.72 -5.79 2.58
C PRO A 35 -24.24 -5.79 2.19
N SER A 36 -23.93 -5.21 1.03
CA SER A 36 -22.54 -5.07 0.59
C SER A 36 -21.87 -3.90 1.31
N PHE A 37 -20.57 -4.03 1.62
CA PHE A 37 -19.77 -2.91 2.12
C PHE A 37 -19.62 -1.86 1.03
N HIS A 38 -19.95 -0.61 1.32
CA HIS A 38 -19.73 0.55 0.45
C HIS A 38 -18.24 0.93 0.50
N ILE A 39 -17.52 0.51 -0.54
CA ILE A 39 -16.12 0.86 -0.79
C ILE A 39 -16.10 1.45 -2.19
N THR A 40 -15.73 2.71 -2.32
CA THR A 40 -15.71 3.40 -3.61
C THR A 40 -14.45 3.06 -4.40
N GLU A 41 -14.48 3.33 -5.70
CA GLU A 41 -13.33 3.14 -6.57
C GLU A 41 -12.18 4.09 -6.20
N GLU A 42 -12.51 5.36 -5.95
CA GLU A 42 -11.54 6.41 -5.62
C GLU A 42 -10.78 6.08 -4.33
N GLN A 43 -11.47 5.51 -3.33
CA GLN A 43 -10.85 5.06 -2.09
C GLN A 43 -9.81 3.96 -2.34
N LEU A 44 -10.16 2.95 -3.14
CA LEU A 44 -9.24 1.86 -3.45
C LEU A 44 -8.08 2.33 -4.33
N SER A 45 -8.34 3.17 -5.33
CA SER A 45 -7.30 3.76 -6.17
C SER A 45 -6.30 4.52 -5.31
N PHE A 46 -6.79 5.39 -4.42
CA PHE A 46 -5.93 6.14 -3.50
C PHE A 46 -5.03 5.24 -2.67
N PHE A 47 -5.57 4.21 -2.01
CA PHE A 47 -4.74 3.31 -1.20
C PHE A 47 -3.68 2.58 -2.02
N ILE A 48 -4.04 2.15 -3.23
CA ILE A 48 -3.14 1.43 -4.13
C ILE A 48 -2.03 2.37 -4.63
N GLU A 49 -2.36 3.61 -4.99
CA GLU A 49 -1.43 4.68 -5.40
C GLU A 49 -0.46 5.05 -4.28
N GLN A 50 -0.93 5.16 -3.04
CA GLN A 50 -0.08 5.39 -1.88
C GLN A 50 0.87 4.22 -1.56
N GLY A 51 0.60 3.03 -2.13
CA GLY A 51 1.48 1.87 -2.03
C GLY A 51 1.14 0.92 -0.89
N PHE A 52 -0.08 0.99 -0.35
CA PHE A 52 -0.54 0.05 0.67
C PHE A 52 -0.73 -1.35 0.07
N LYS A 53 -0.37 -2.39 0.83
CA LYS A 53 -0.66 -3.77 0.43
C LYS A 53 -2.15 -4.05 0.63
N VAL A 54 -2.70 -4.96 -0.17
CA VAL A 54 -4.12 -5.37 -0.07
C VAL A 54 -4.49 -5.83 1.35
N LYS A 55 -3.58 -6.51 2.04
CA LYS A 55 -3.75 -6.90 3.45
C LYS A 55 -3.90 -5.68 4.37
N ASP A 56 -3.07 -4.65 4.18
CA ASP A 56 -3.13 -3.43 4.99
C ASP A 56 -4.41 -2.64 4.70
N ILE A 57 -4.82 -2.57 3.42
CA ILE A 57 -6.10 -1.99 3.00
C ILE A 57 -7.27 -2.70 3.69
N SER A 58 -7.24 -4.03 3.74
CA SER A 58 -8.31 -4.80 4.40
C SER A 58 -8.41 -4.50 5.90
N SER A 59 -7.27 -4.34 6.56
CA SER A 59 -7.21 -3.95 7.98
C SER A 59 -7.72 -2.52 8.19
N MET A 60 -7.34 -1.57 7.33
CA MET A 60 -7.76 -0.16 7.42
C MET A 60 -9.25 0.03 7.19
N LEU A 61 -9.84 -0.73 6.26
CA LEU A 61 -11.27 -0.71 5.94
C LEU A 61 -12.12 -1.63 6.84
N ASN A 62 -11.47 -2.40 7.72
CA ASN A 62 -12.08 -3.41 8.59
C ASN A 62 -12.99 -4.41 7.81
N VAL A 63 -12.47 -4.92 6.69
CA VAL A 63 -13.13 -5.93 5.85
C VAL A 63 -12.18 -7.08 5.54
N SER A 64 -12.70 -8.18 5.03
CA SER A 64 -11.84 -9.28 4.58
C SER A 64 -11.02 -8.88 3.34
N VAL A 65 -9.81 -9.41 3.22
CA VAL A 65 -8.96 -9.28 2.01
C VAL A 65 -9.76 -9.63 0.75
N ARG A 66 -10.55 -10.70 0.81
CA ARG A 66 -11.41 -11.14 -0.29
C ARG A 66 -12.41 -10.08 -0.74
N THR A 67 -12.92 -9.25 0.17
CA THR A 67 -13.84 -8.14 -0.15
C THR A 67 -13.10 -7.04 -0.92
N VAL A 68 -11.88 -6.71 -0.52
CA VAL A 68 -11.02 -5.74 -1.21
C VAL A 68 -10.70 -6.25 -2.63
N GLU A 69 -10.23 -7.48 -2.77
CA GLU A 69 -9.91 -8.09 -4.07
C GLU A 69 -11.12 -8.13 -5.00
N ARG A 70 -12.32 -8.46 -4.48
CA ARG A 70 -13.56 -8.45 -5.27
C ARG A 70 -13.84 -7.06 -5.82
N ARG A 71 -13.71 -6.04 -4.98
CA ARG A 71 -13.98 -4.64 -5.36
C ARG A 71 -12.92 -4.13 -6.34
N MET A 72 -11.64 -4.43 -6.11
CA MET A 72 -10.56 -4.14 -7.06
C MET A 72 -10.82 -4.75 -8.43
N ALA A 73 -11.19 -6.03 -8.49
CA ALA A 73 -11.53 -6.70 -9.75
C ALA A 73 -12.74 -6.07 -10.45
N ALA A 74 -13.77 -5.67 -9.70
CA ALA A 74 -14.96 -5.01 -10.25
C ALA A 74 -14.65 -3.63 -10.87
N PHE A 75 -13.64 -2.94 -10.35
CA PHE A 75 -13.18 -1.63 -10.84
C PHE A 75 -11.97 -1.73 -11.78
N GLY A 76 -11.46 -2.94 -12.08
CA GLY A 76 -10.25 -3.11 -12.90
C GLY A 76 -8.95 -2.61 -12.25
N LEU A 77 -8.93 -2.45 -10.92
CA LEU A 77 -7.75 -1.96 -10.18
C LEU A 77 -6.76 -3.09 -9.90
N SER A 78 -5.47 -2.80 -10.03
CA SER A 78 -4.40 -3.72 -9.65
C SER A 78 -3.19 -2.97 -9.07
N VAL A 79 -2.50 -3.58 -8.10
CA VAL A 79 -1.25 -3.02 -7.58
C VAL A 79 -0.18 -2.98 -8.68
N SER A 80 -0.14 -4.01 -9.52
CA SER A 80 0.78 -4.07 -10.67
C SER A 80 0.56 -2.95 -11.68
N GLY A 81 -0.69 -2.50 -11.87
CA GLY A 81 -1.03 -1.40 -12.76
C GLY A 81 -0.47 -0.04 -12.33
N THR A 82 0.02 0.08 -11.10
CA THR A 82 0.67 1.32 -10.63
C THR A 82 2.16 1.41 -10.96
N TYR A 83 2.78 0.34 -11.46
CA TYR A 83 4.19 0.39 -11.82
C TYR A 83 4.38 1.17 -13.12
N SER A 84 5.43 1.99 -13.16
CA SER A 84 5.82 2.72 -14.35
C SER A 84 6.29 1.75 -15.44
N SER A 85 5.89 2.01 -16.68
CA SER A 85 6.35 1.27 -17.86
C SER A 85 7.71 1.79 -18.35
N ILE A 86 8.68 1.88 -17.44
CA ILE A 86 10.07 2.26 -17.75
C ILE A 86 10.83 1.04 -18.29
N GLU A 87 11.67 1.22 -19.31
CA GLU A 87 12.54 0.16 -19.83
C GLU A 87 13.74 -0.10 -18.90
N ASP A 88 14.31 -1.31 -19.00
CA ASP A 88 15.47 -1.69 -18.18
C ASP A 88 16.71 -0.83 -18.49
N SER A 89 16.95 -0.46 -19.76
CA SER A 89 18.03 0.43 -20.17
C SER A 89 17.91 1.82 -19.54
N GLN A 90 16.73 2.42 -19.62
CA GLN A 90 16.43 3.72 -19.01
C GLN A 90 16.55 3.67 -17.48
N LEU A 91 16.13 2.56 -16.87
CA LEU A 91 16.30 2.34 -15.44
C LEU A 91 17.78 2.27 -15.06
N ASP A 92 18.60 1.57 -15.84
CA ASP A 92 20.05 1.44 -15.64
C ASP A 92 20.74 2.82 -15.73
N GLU A 93 20.36 3.66 -16.69
CA GLU A 93 20.87 5.03 -16.81
C GLU A 93 20.56 5.87 -15.56
N ILE A 94 19.30 5.84 -15.09
CA ILE A 94 18.88 6.58 -13.90
C ILE A 94 19.61 6.08 -12.64
N ILE A 95 19.72 4.76 -12.47
CA ILE A 95 20.43 4.17 -11.31
C ILE A 95 21.92 4.50 -11.35
N THR A 96 22.53 4.48 -12.54
CA THR A 96 23.95 4.85 -12.71
C THR A 96 24.17 6.31 -12.35
N CYS A 97 23.31 7.21 -12.82
CA CYS A 97 23.34 8.63 -12.47
C CYS A 97 23.23 8.83 -10.94
N ALA A 98 22.23 8.20 -10.31
CA ALA A 98 22.01 8.28 -8.87
C ALA A 98 23.17 7.70 -8.05
N SER A 99 23.82 6.64 -8.54
CA SER A 99 24.98 6.03 -7.87
C SER A 99 26.24 6.89 -7.96
N ASN A 100 26.39 7.64 -9.06
CA ASN A 100 27.46 8.63 -9.23
C ASN A 100 27.24 9.87 -8.37
N GLU A 101 26.01 10.38 -8.26
CA GLU A 101 25.66 11.49 -7.36
C GLU A 101 25.78 11.10 -5.88
N HIS A 102 25.45 9.86 -5.55
CA HIS A 102 25.41 9.35 -4.18
C HIS A 102 26.16 8.03 -4.06
N PRO A 103 27.50 8.08 -3.90
CA PRO A 103 28.31 6.88 -3.74
C PRO A 103 27.81 6.00 -2.58
N GLY A 104 27.60 4.70 -2.85
CA GLY A 104 27.10 3.74 -1.86
C GLY A 104 25.60 3.82 -1.58
N ILE A 105 24.80 4.44 -2.47
CA ILE A 105 23.34 4.49 -2.33
C ILE A 105 22.73 3.09 -2.23
N GLY A 106 22.06 2.82 -1.11
CA GLY A 106 21.38 1.54 -0.91
C GLY A 106 20.08 1.42 -1.71
N ILE A 107 19.65 0.18 -2.01
CA ILE A 107 18.44 -0.11 -2.77
C ILE A 107 17.17 0.58 -2.26
N ARG A 108 17.03 0.76 -0.93
CA ARG A 108 15.87 1.45 -0.34
C ARG A 108 15.88 2.95 -0.68
N MET A 109 17.06 3.57 -0.69
CA MET A 109 17.23 4.97 -1.07
C MET A 109 17.00 5.15 -2.57
N LEU A 110 17.51 4.25 -3.42
CA LEU A 110 17.22 4.24 -4.86
C LEU A 110 15.72 4.13 -5.15
N GLN A 111 15.00 3.26 -4.44
CA GLN A 111 13.55 3.16 -4.57
C GLN A 111 12.84 4.48 -4.20
N GLY A 112 13.33 5.16 -3.15
CA GLY A 112 12.84 6.48 -2.77
C GLY A 112 13.15 7.56 -3.81
N TYR A 113 14.38 7.56 -4.35
CA TYR A 113 14.82 8.46 -5.41
C TYR A 113 13.96 8.31 -6.67
N LEU A 114 13.76 7.07 -7.12
CA LEU A 114 12.88 6.76 -8.26
C LEU A 114 11.46 7.26 -8.01
N LYS A 115 10.91 7.01 -6.80
CA LYS A 115 9.56 7.48 -6.43
C LYS A 115 9.47 9.01 -6.44
N GLY A 116 10.49 9.72 -5.95
CA GLY A 116 10.57 11.18 -5.98
C GLY A 116 10.61 11.74 -7.41
N ASN A 117 11.21 10.98 -8.34
CA ASN A 117 11.22 11.28 -9.77
C ASN A 117 9.96 10.80 -10.51
N GLY A 118 8.92 10.33 -9.81
CA GLY A 118 7.67 9.88 -10.41
C GLY A 118 7.68 8.42 -10.93
N TYR A 119 8.78 7.69 -10.73
CA TYR A 119 8.89 6.30 -11.15
C TYR A 119 8.56 5.34 -10.00
N ARG A 120 7.53 4.53 -10.19
CA ARG A 120 7.21 3.42 -9.30
C ARG A 120 7.68 2.11 -9.94
N VAL A 121 8.79 1.58 -9.46
CA VAL A 121 9.43 0.38 -10.02
C VAL A 121 9.43 -0.76 -9.01
N GLN A 122 9.34 -2.00 -9.49
CA GLN A 122 9.47 -3.20 -8.66
C GLN A 122 10.86 -3.26 -8.03
N ARG A 123 10.94 -3.58 -6.73
CA ARG A 123 12.21 -3.72 -6.00
C ARG A 123 13.19 -4.68 -6.69
N GLU A 124 12.67 -5.75 -7.27
CA GLU A 124 13.48 -6.74 -7.99
C GLU A 124 14.12 -6.18 -9.27
N ARG A 125 13.40 -5.36 -10.05
CA ARG A 125 13.97 -4.66 -11.21
C ARG A 125 15.05 -3.66 -10.81
N ILE A 126 14.82 -2.91 -9.73
CA ILE A 126 15.83 -1.99 -9.16
C ILE A 126 17.09 -2.79 -8.75
N ARG A 127 16.91 -3.95 -8.12
CA ARG A 127 18.03 -4.82 -7.73
C ARG A 127 18.80 -5.33 -8.94
N PHE A 128 18.13 -5.82 -9.98
CA PHE A 128 18.79 -6.31 -11.18
C PHE A 128 19.52 -5.20 -11.92
N SER A 129 18.89 -4.04 -12.05
CA SER A 129 19.52 -2.85 -12.62
C SER A 129 20.79 -2.47 -11.86
N LEU A 130 20.71 -2.38 -10.52
CA LEU A 130 21.87 -2.11 -9.68
C LEU A 130 23.01 -3.12 -9.90
N LEU A 131 22.70 -4.42 -9.98
CA LEU A 131 23.70 -5.47 -10.24
C LEU A 131 24.33 -5.37 -11.65
N ARG A 132 23.60 -4.86 -12.65
CA ARG A 132 24.14 -4.65 -14.01
C ARG A 132 25.05 -3.42 -14.07
N THR A 133 24.76 -2.40 -13.27
CA THR A 133 25.47 -1.11 -13.29
C THR A 133 26.60 -1.01 -12.26
N ASP A 134 26.63 -1.91 -11.27
CA ASP A 134 27.66 -1.91 -10.22
C ASP A 134 29.04 -2.22 -10.83
N PRO A 135 30.00 -1.28 -10.78
CA PRO A 135 31.33 -1.47 -11.36
C PRO A 135 32.20 -2.47 -10.59
N LEU A 136 31.74 -2.97 -9.43
CA LEU A 136 32.48 -3.89 -8.57
C LEU A 136 32.00 -5.36 -8.66
N VAL A 137 31.02 -5.65 -9.53
CA VAL A 137 30.53 -7.01 -9.80
C VAL A 137 31.30 -7.66 -10.94
#